data_AF-A0A6P6NKX8-F1
#
_entry.id   AF-A0A6P6NKX8-F1
#
_cell.length_a   1.000
_cell.length_b   1.000
_cell.length_c   1.000
_cell.angle_alpha   90.00
_cell.angle_beta   90.00
_cell.angle_gamma   90.00
#
_symmetry.space_group_name_H-M   'P 1'
#
loop_
_entity.id
_entity.type
_entity.pdbx_description
1 polymer ?
#
loop_
_entity_poly.entity_id
_entity_poly.type
_entity_poly.pdbx_seq_one_letter_code
_entity_poly.pdbx_strand_id
1 'polypeptide(L)'
;MYTFNSIFDSCTVRYGPLLRAPAEKEMETDTCPPSSVNCDGKRDCSQGSDESRCVRFGTANELQVMTSKTKSFLPVCAEGWDKNIADQTCQQLGFRQSYEVGVLNTSSSAFQSLNSQFTNTIQESVNTSTSCPGQQTVSLQCSKCGKPPGLRIIGGRAAADGQWPWQASLHFQGSHSCGGTLVAPDFIITAAHCFPKGTPGSQLPSNWRVYIGLVSQLQLTSPYNVKQIILHQNYDPATKNYDIALLKLSKPASNIQPVCLPVFGQAFPAAKQCWTTGFGVTKQGADSISTLLMEVAVNLIDSAVCNSFSVYRGRITENMQCAGDLSGERDSCQGDSGGPLVCKVDDKWYLTGVTSWGDGCGKPNRPGVYSDVGQLLMWIYGKMQVNTFFHFNMQTHIILFVMS
;
A
#
# COMPACT_ATOMS: atom_id res chain seq x y z
N MET A 1 9.03 -56.84 48.08
CA MET A 1 10.45 -56.55 47.79
C MET A 1 10.53 -56.23 46.30
N TYR A 2 10.82 -55.03 45.78
CA TYR A 2 11.34 -53.78 46.32
C TYR A 2 10.89 -52.62 45.40
N THR A 3 10.46 -51.53 46.04
CA THR A 3 10.64 -50.08 45.75
C THR A 3 11.17 -49.61 44.37
N PHE A 4 10.41 -48.72 43.73
CA PHE A 4 10.90 -47.71 42.77
C PHE A 4 11.65 -46.60 43.54
N ASN A 5 12.91 -46.35 43.17
CA ASN A 5 13.68 -45.19 43.60
C ASN A 5 14.16 -44.41 42.37
N SER A 6 13.94 -43.09 42.41
CA SER A 6 14.44 -42.09 41.47
C SER A 6 15.94 -41.87 41.63
N ILE A 7 16.71 -41.77 40.54
CA ILE A 7 17.95 -40.98 40.48
C ILE A 7 18.06 -40.34 39.09
N PHE A 8 18.01 -39.00 39.08
CA PHE A 8 18.44 -38.12 38.01
C PHE A 8 19.95 -38.30 37.81
N ASP A 9 20.40 -38.54 36.58
CA ASP A 9 21.82 -38.43 36.24
C ASP A 9 22.04 -37.41 35.14
N SER A 10 23.01 -36.55 35.41
CA SER A 10 23.32 -35.28 34.79
C SER A 10 24.13 -35.43 33.50
N CYS A 11 23.64 -34.89 32.38
CA CYS A 11 24.44 -34.60 31.19
C CYS A 11 24.61 -33.10 31.02
N THR A 12 25.76 -32.59 31.45
CA THR A 12 26.20 -31.20 31.28
C THR A 12 26.64 -30.97 29.83
N VAL A 13 25.79 -30.33 29.02
CA VAL A 13 26.20 -29.85 27.69
C VAL A 13 26.96 -28.53 27.87
N ARG A 14 28.25 -28.53 27.52
CA ARG A 14 29.08 -27.33 27.48
C ARG A 14 28.62 -26.43 26.32
N TYR A 15 28.11 -25.24 26.63
CA TYR A 15 27.91 -24.19 25.64
C TYR A 15 29.27 -23.59 25.24
N GLY A 16 29.62 -23.71 23.96
CA GLY A 16 30.72 -22.96 23.36
C GLY A 16 30.42 -21.45 23.32
N PRO A 17 31.43 -20.61 23.05
CA PRO A 17 31.26 -19.15 23.10
C PRO A 17 30.24 -18.70 22.07
N LEU A 18 29.30 -17.88 22.53
CA LEU A 18 28.25 -17.21 21.76
C LEU A 18 28.85 -16.56 20.50
N LEU A 19 28.54 -17.11 19.33
CA LEU A 19 28.73 -16.42 18.07
C LEU A 19 27.84 -15.18 18.09
N ARG A 20 28.49 -14.03 18.22
CA ARG A 20 27.92 -12.69 18.16
C ARG A 20 26.95 -12.61 16.98
N ALA A 21 25.66 -12.36 17.27
CA ALA A 21 24.70 -12.00 16.25
C ALA A 21 25.26 -10.79 15.46
N PRO A 22 25.18 -10.79 14.12
CA PRO A 22 25.54 -9.60 13.35
C PRO A 22 24.66 -8.44 13.80
N ALA A 23 25.31 -7.30 14.02
CA ALA A 23 24.72 -6.09 14.54
C ALA A 23 23.46 -5.68 13.76
N GLU A 24 22.50 -5.20 14.53
CA GLU A 24 21.20 -4.68 14.15
C GLU A 24 21.30 -3.73 12.95
N LYS A 25 20.68 -4.08 11.83
CA LYS A 25 20.30 -3.07 10.86
C LYS A 25 18.95 -2.52 11.32
N GLU A 26 18.98 -1.52 12.20
CA GLU A 26 17.83 -0.67 12.46
C GLU A 26 17.23 -0.24 11.11
N MET A 27 15.91 -0.18 11.03
CA MET A 27 15.20 0.32 9.86
C MET A 27 15.67 1.75 9.61
N GLU A 28 16.62 1.93 8.68
CA GLU A 28 17.31 3.19 8.42
C GLU A 28 16.28 4.31 8.26
N THR A 29 16.16 5.14 9.28
CA THR A 29 15.55 6.46 9.18
C THR A 29 16.38 7.23 8.16
N ASP A 30 15.72 7.86 7.19
CA ASP A 30 16.40 8.65 6.18
C ASP A 30 17.31 9.69 6.85
N THR A 31 18.54 9.83 6.35
CA THR A 31 19.52 10.76 6.89
C THR A 31 19.58 11.97 5.98
N CYS A 32 19.14 13.11 6.51
CA CYS A 32 19.08 14.37 5.79
C CYS A 32 20.14 15.36 6.32
N PRO A 33 20.94 16.00 5.45
CA PRO A 33 21.82 17.08 5.84
C PRO A 33 21.03 18.28 6.43
N PRO A 34 21.63 19.11 7.31
CA PRO A 34 20.98 20.31 7.83
C PRO A 34 20.59 21.34 6.76
N SER A 35 21.22 21.30 5.59
CA SER A 35 20.93 22.15 4.44
C SER A 35 19.79 21.63 3.56
N SER A 36 19.18 20.49 3.92
CA SER A 36 18.12 19.88 3.11
C SER A 36 16.90 20.80 2.96
N VAL A 37 16.36 20.87 1.75
CA VAL A 37 15.20 21.71 1.43
C VAL A 37 14.07 20.82 0.92
N ASN A 38 12.96 20.76 1.65
CA ASN A 38 11.82 19.97 1.22
C ASN A 38 11.18 20.55 -0.06
N CYS A 39 10.87 19.65 -1.00
CA CYS A 39 10.14 19.92 -2.23
C CYS A 39 10.81 20.95 -3.15
N ASP A 40 12.14 21.01 -3.18
CA ASP A 40 12.86 21.84 -4.15
C ASP A 40 13.20 21.09 -5.45
N GLY A 41 12.86 19.80 -5.50
CA GLY A 41 13.07 18.93 -6.64
C GLY A 41 14.45 18.28 -6.68
N LYS A 42 15.29 18.51 -5.66
CA LYS A 42 16.63 17.93 -5.52
C LYS A 42 16.65 16.96 -4.36
N ARG A 43 17.42 15.89 -4.52
CA ARG A 43 17.56 14.86 -3.51
C ARG A 43 18.70 15.22 -2.56
N ASP A 44 18.37 15.83 -1.45
CA ASP A 44 19.31 16.14 -0.37
C ASP A 44 19.44 14.98 0.62
N CYS A 45 18.32 14.29 0.90
CA CYS A 45 18.33 13.16 1.84
C CYS A 45 18.83 11.86 1.21
N SER A 46 19.43 10.98 2.02
CA SER A 46 20.03 9.72 1.54
C SER A 46 19.01 8.75 0.94
N GLN A 47 17.75 8.82 1.37
CA GLN A 47 16.60 8.12 0.77
C GLN A 47 15.69 9.04 -0.04
N GLY A 48 15.91 10.36 -0.09
CA GLY A 48 15.10 11.31 -0.85
C GLY A 48 13.73 11.60 -0.22
N SER A 49 13.63 11.50 1.11
CA SER A 49 12.37 11.79 1.82
C SER A 49 11.92 13.25 1.71
N ASP A 50 12.86 14.17 1.54
CA ASP A 50 12.67 15.59 1.24
C ASP A 50 11.81 15.84 -0.01
N GLU A 51 11.86 14.93 -0.99
CA GLU A 51 11.12 15.04 -2.26
C GLU A 51 9.90 14.11 -2.37
N SER A 52 9.70 13.25 -1.38
CA SER A 52 8.73 12.15 -1.46
C SER A 52 7.27 12.53 -1.19
N ARG A 53 7.01 13.75 -0.69
CA ARG A 53 5.70 14.17 -0.18
C ARG A 53 5.21 15.47 -0.83
N CYS A 54 5.62 15.70 -2.07
CA CYS A 54 5.46 16.98 -2.75
C CYS A 54 4.47 16.93 -3.92
N VAL A 55 4.00 15.74 -4.29
CA VAL A 55 3.09 15.54 -5.42
C VAL A 55 1.90 14.70 -4.97
N ARG A 56 0.69 15.11 -5.36
CA ARG A 56 -0.54 14.41 -5.03
C ARG A 56 -1.60 14.56 -6.11
N PHE A 57 -2.63 13.72 -6.03
CA PHE A 57 -3.82 13.79 -6.88
C PHE A 57 -5.01 14.29 -6.07
N GLY A 58 -5.61 15.40 -6.46
CA GLY A 58 -6.86 15.93 -5.91
C GLY A 58 -8.10 15.32 -6.58
N THR A 59 -9.25 15.94 -6.33
CA THR A 59 -10.53 15.58 -6.95
C THR A 59 -10.40 15.49 -8.48
N ALA A 60 -11.07 14.51 -9.09
CA ALA A 60 -11.00 14.23 -10.52
C ALA A 60 -9.57 13.98 -11.06
N ASN A 61 -8.67 13.46 -10.20
CA ASN A 61 -7.25 13.23 -10.49
C ASN A 61 -6.48 14.51 -10.85
N GLU A 62 -6.89 15.67 -10.35
CA GLU A 62 -6.16 16.93 -10.55
C GLU A 62 -4.73 16.78 -9.99
N LEU A 63 -3.73 16.99 -10.83
CA LEU A 63 -2.33 16.95 -10.42
C LEU A 63 -2.01 18.20 -9.60
N GLN A 64 -1.53 18.00 -8.37
CA GLN A 64 -1.15 19.08 -7.47
C GLN A 64 0.28 18.90 -7.00
N VAL A 65 1.06 19.98 -7.07
CA VAL A 65 2.49 20.00 -6.74
C VAL A 65 2.77 21.08 -5.71
N MET A 66 3.48 20.68 -4.67
CA MET A 66 4.06 21.56 -3.66
C MET A 66 5.54 21.77 -4.00
N THR A 67 5.97 23.02 -3.87
CA THR A 67 7.39 23.40 -4.02
C THR A 67 7.89 24.06 -2.75
N SER A 68 9.21 24.10 -2.56
CA SER A 68 9.87 24.77 -1.44
C SER A 68 9.48 26.25 -1.29
N LYS A 69 9.14 26.91 -2.41
CA LYS A 69 8.66 28.29 -2.48
C LYS A 69 7.19 28.44 -2.02
N THR A 70 6.31 27.54 -2.47
CA THR A 70 4.87 27.64 -2.23
C THR A 70 4.44 27.08 -0.89
N LYS A 71 5.11 26.03 -0.42
CA LYS A 71 4.79 25.29 0.82
C LYS A 71 3.31 24.88 0.93
N SER A 72 2.62 24.82 -0.19
CA SER A 72 1.20 24.50 -0.34
C SER A 72 1.00 23.77 -1.66
N PHE A 73 0.04 22.85 -1.70
CA PHE A 73 -0.30 22.13 -2.93
C PHE A 73 -1.10 23.05 -3.83
N LEU A 74 -0.55 23.34 -5.01
CA LEU A 74 -1.22 24.10 -6.05
C LEU A 74 -1.45 23.20 -7.27
N PRO A 75 -2.57 23.40 -8.00
CA PRO A 75 -2.84 22.61 -9.19
C PRO A 75 -1.89 22.99 -10.32
N VAL A 76 -1.55 22.01 -11.14
CA VAL A 76 -0.65 22.21 -12.29
C VAL A 76 -1.44 22.76 -13.48
N CYS A 77 -0.96 23.87 -14.05
CA CYS A 77 -1.54 24.49 -15.23
C CYS A 77 -1.40 23.57 -16.45
N ALA A 78 -2.44 23.47 -17.27
CA ALA A 78 -2.45 22.61 -18.45
C ALA A 78 -1.61 23.15 -19.63
N GLU A 79 -1.26 24.45 -19.60
CA GLU A 79 -0.43 25.06 -20.63
C GLU A 79 0.95 24.40 -20.72
N GLY A 80 1.33 24.00 -21.93
CA GLY A 80 2.62 23.34 -22.20
C GLY A 80 2.68 21.88 -21.72
N TRP A 81 1.59 21.32 -21.20
CA TRP A 81 1.56 19.93 -20.75
C TRP A 81 1.41 18.97 -21.94
N ASP A 82 2.27 17.97 -21.99
CA ASP A 82 2.23 16.92 -23.01
C ASP A 82 2.34 15.51 -22.40
N LYS A 83 2.27 14.50 -23.27
CA LYS A 83 2.36 13.09 -22.86
C LYS A 83 3.74 12.74 -22.27
N ASN A 84 4.82 13.35 -22.75
CA ASN A 84 6.16 13.03 -22.26
C ASN A 84 6.33 13.50 -20.81
N ILE A 85 5.88 14.71 -20.50
CA ILE A 85 5.87 15.26 -19.13
C ILE A 85 4.96 14.43 -18.23
N ALA A 86 3.78 14.02 -18.73
CA ALA A 86 2.89 13.14 -18.00
C ALA A 86 3.54 11.78 -17.67
N ASP A 87 4.23 11.18 -18.64
CA ASP A 87 4.93 9.89 -18.47
C ASP A 87 6.06 10.00 -17.44
N GLN A 88 6.88 11.05 -17.53
CA GLN A 88 7.97 11.31 -16.57
C GLN A 88 7.44 11.60 -15.16
N THR A 89 6.35 12.36 -15.04
CA THR A 89 5.69 12.62 -13.75
C THR A 89 5.16 11.32 -13.14
N CYS A 90 4.50 10.47 -13.94
CA CYS A 90 4.03 9.17 -13.45
C CYS A 90 5.19 8.23 -13.07
N GLN A 91 6.31 8.27 -13.79
CA GLN A 91 7.52 7.53 -13.44
C GLN A 91 8.10 7.99 -12.11
N GLN A 92 8.19 9.30 -11.88
CA GLN A 92 8.60 9.85 -10.58
C GLN A 92 7.73 9.29 -9.45
N LEU A 93 6.41 9.22 -9.66
CA LEU A 93 5.41 8.69 -8.72
C LEU A 93 5.47 7.16 -8.48
N GLY A 94 6.39 6.46 -9.14
CA GLY A 94 6.57 5.01 -9.03
C GLY A 94 5.68 4.19 -9.96
N PHE A 95 5.04 4.83 -10.95
CA PHE A 95 4.35 4.16 -12.05
C PHE A 95 5.29 4.01 -13.25
N ARG A 96 4.79 3.45 -14.35
CA ARG A 96 5.60 3.21 -15.57
C ARG A 96 5.47 4.32 -16.61
N GLN A 97 4.25 4.82 -16.76
CA GLN A 97 3.88 5.85 -17.72
C GLN A 97 2.48 6.39 -17.35
N SER A 98 2.07 7.48 -17.99
CA SER A 98 0.68 7.94 -17.93
C SER A 98 -0.24 6.97 -18.69
N TYR A 99 -1.43 6.75 -18.12
CA TYR A 99 -2.51 6.03 -18.77
C TYR A 99 -3.46 6.99 -19.48
N GLU A 100 -3.85 8.07 -18.80
CA GLU A 100 -4.79 9.06 -19.30
C GLU A 100 -4.36 10.44 -18.82
N VAL A 101 -4.44 11.43 -19.72
CA VAL A 101 -4.15 12.83 -19.46
C VAL A 101 -5.36 13.62 -19.94
N GLY A 102 -5.87 14.50 -19.08
CA GLY A 102 -7.03 15.33 -19.36
C GLY A 102 -6.84 16.74 -18.82
N VAL A 103 -7.86 17.56 -19.06
CA VAL A 103 -7.90 18.95 -18.62
C VAL A 103 -9.15 19.17 -17.78
N LEU A 104 -9.01 19.90 -16.67
CA LEU A 104 -10.09 20.30 -15.79
C LEU A 104 -10.21 21.82 -15.82
N ASN A 105 -11.45 22.32 -15.75
CA ASN A 105 -11.66 23.73 -15.49
C ASN A 105 -11.62 23.95 -13.98
N THR A 106 -10.90 24.98 -13.53
CA THR A 106 -10.79 25.32 -12.13
C THR A 106 -11.04 26.81 -11.90
N SER A 107 -11.32 27.20 -10.67
CA SER A 107 -11.40 28.59 -10.22
C SER A 107 -10.24 28.97 -9.29
N SER A 108 -9.16 28.19 -9.29
CA SER A 108 -7.96 28.46 -8.49
C SER A 108 -7.32 29.79 -8.88
N SER A 109 -6.83 30.52 -7.88
CA SER A 109 -6.14 31.81 -8.07
C SER A 109 -4.61 31.68 -8.21
N ALA A 110 -4.07 30.48 -8.00
CA ALA A 110 -2.65 30.19 -8.09
C ALA A 110 -2.43 28.78 -8.64
N PHE A 111 -1.37 28.64 -9.42
CA PHE A 111 -1.05 27.45 -10.22
C PHE A 111 0.45 27.15 -10.17
N GLN A 112 0.80 25.92 -10.51
CA GLN A 112 2.15 25.54 -10.89
C GLN A 112 2.22 25.48 -12.43
N SER A 113 2.95 26.39 -13.04
CA SER A 113 3.14 26.46 -14.50
C SER A 113 4.49 25.88 -14.90
N LEU A 114 4.53 25.16 -16.01
CA LEU A 114 5.76 24.60 -16.56
C LEU A 114 6.70 25.73 -17.03
N ASN A 115 8.01 25.52 -16.85
CA ASN A 115 9.02 26.53 -17.18
C ASN A 115 9.47 26.48 -18.66
N SER A 116 9.83 25.32 -19.19
CA SER A 116 10.21 25.05 -20.60
C SER A 116 10.70 23.61 -20.83
N GLN A 117 11.29 22.92 -19.84
CA GLN A 117 11.72 21.51 -19.96
C GLN A 117 11.67 20.77 -18.62
N PHE A 118 11.23 19.50 -18.66
CA PHE A 118 11.27 18.61 -17.49
C PHE A 118 12.70 18.14 -17.25
N THR A 119 13.28 18.48 -16.10
CA THR A 119 14.68 18.16 -15.79
C THR A 119 14.80 16.77 -15.16
N ASN A 120 14.19 16.59 -13.99
CA ASN A 120 14.29 15.35 -13.19
C ASN A 120 13.01 15.08 -12.39
N THR A 121 12.46 16.11 -11.77
CA THR A 121 11.23 16.04 -10.97
C THR A 121 10.26 17.12 -11.41
N ILE A 122 8.97 16.89 -11.19
CA ILE A 122 7.98 17.92 -11.49
C ILE A 122 8.16 19.16 -10.60
N GLN A 123 8.66 19.00 -9.37
CA GLN A 123 8.92 20.12 -8.44
C GLN A 123 9.95 21.11 -8.99
N GLU A 124 11.02 20.62 -9.64
CA GLU A 124 12.03 21.48 -10.27
C GLU A 124 11.54 22.11 -11.59
N SER A 125 10.57 21.45 -12.22
CA SER A 125 10.08 21.80 -13.57
C SER A 125 8.91 22.81 -13.56
N VAL A 126 8.46 23.24 -12.38
CA VAL A 126 7.33 24.17 -12.23
C VAL A 126 7.71 25.46 -11.49
N ASN A 127 7.03 26.54 -11.85
CA ASN A 127 7.06 27.80 -11.13
C ASN A 127 5.64 28.25 -10.78
N THR A 128 5.52 28.95 -9.66
CA THR A 128 4.24 29.49 -9.22
C THR A 128 3.78 30.61 -10.14
N SER A 129 2.55 30.51 -10.61
CA SER A 129 1.89 31.52 -11.43
C SER A 129 0.53 31.87 -10.83
N THR A 130 0.12 33.13 -10.98
CA THR A 130 -1.23 33.60 -10.64
C THR A 130 -2.21 33.51 -11.82
N SER A 131 -1.73 33.05 -12.97
CA SER A 131 -2.54 32.90 -14.19
C SER A 131 -2.24 31.59 -14.90
N CYS A 132 -3.28 31.00 -15.44
CA CYS A 132 -3.21 29.83 -16.31
C CYS A 132 -4.20 30.05 -17.45
N PRO A 133 -3.81 29.96 -18.72
CA PRO A 133 -4.73 30.14 -19.84
C PRO A 133 -5.96 29.27 -19.71
N GLY A 134 -7.14 29.89 -19.89
CA GLY A 134 -8.43 29.20 -19.77
C GLY A 134 -8.80 28.73 -18.36
N GLN A 135 -8.00 29.02 -17.33
CA GLN A 135 -8.12 28.44 -15.98
C GLN A 135 -8.21 26.91 -16.01
N GLN A 136 -7.31 26.30 -16.78
CA GLN A 136 -7.30 24.88 -17.06
C GLN A 136 -6.16 24.15 -16.36
N THR A 137 -6.45 23.09 -15.62
CA THR A 137 -5.47 22.29 -14.87
C THR A 137 -5.37 20.87 -15.39
N VAL A 138 -4.25 20.23 -15.10
CA VAL A 138 -3.96 18.87 -15.55
C VAL A 138 -4.72 17.84 -14.70
N SER A 139 -5.49 16.97 -15.34
CA SER A 139 -5.93 15.69 -14.76
C SER A 139 -4.98 14.59 -15.23
N LEU A 140 -4.40 13.83 -14.31
CA LEU A 140 -3.40 12.82 -14.64
C LEU A 140 -3.74 11.48 -13.97
N GLN A 141 -3.88 10.43 -14.79
CA GLN A 141 -4.03 9.06 -14.31
C GLN A 141 -2.82 8.23 -14.73
N CYS A 142 -2.06 7.70 -13.76
CA CYS A 142 -0.81 6.96 -14.01
C CYS A 142 -0.97 5.44 -14.18
N SER A 143 -2.16 4.89 -13.98
CA SER A 143 -2.42 3.46 -14.21
C SER A 143 -3.86 3.19 -14.60
N LYS A 144 -4.06 2.19 -15.47
CA LYS A 144 -5.39 1.60 -15.69
C LYS A 144 -5.73 0.74 -14.47
N CYS A 145 -6.72 1.15 -13.69
CA CYS A 145 -7.04 0.50 -12.41
C CYS A 145 -8.54 0.29 -12.21
N GLY A 146 -8.90 -0.61 -11.28
CA GLY A 146 -10.23 -0.69 -10.66
C GLY A 146 -11.40 -1.10 -11.58
N LYS A 147 -11.15 -1.64 -12.78
CA LYS A 147 -12.19 -2.02 -13.75
C LYS A 147 -12.04 -3.49 -14.22
N PRO A 148 -12.28 -4.48 -13.34
CA PRO A 148 -12.05 -5.89 -13.64
C PRO A 148 -12.86 -6.35 -14.87
N PRO A 149 -12.38 -7.34 -15.65
CA PRO A 149 -12.97 -7.74 -16.93
C PRO A 149 -14.35 -8.46 -16.85
N GLY A 150 -14.95 -8.64 -15.65
CA GLY A 150 -16.26 -9.32 -15.41
C GLY A 150 -16.05 -10.63 -14.63
N LEU A 151 -16.92 -11.13 -13.73
CA LEU A 151 -18.40 -11.09 -13.58
C LEU A 151 -18.82 -10.63 -12.16
N ARG A 152 -20.07 -10.13 -12.02
CA ARG A 152 -20.69 -9.74 -10.74
C ARG A 152 -21.64 -10.84 -10.28
N ILE A 153 -21.39 -11.45 -9.11
CA ILE A 153 -22.45 -12.20 -8.42
C ILE A 153 -22.38 -11.87 -6.91
N ILE A 154 -23.54 -11.69 -6.25
CA ILE A 154 -23.68 -11.20 -4.85
C ILE A 154 -23.76 -12.37 -3.84
N GLY A 155 -23.07 -12.27 -2.70
CA GLY A 155 -23.29 -13.10 -1.49
C GLY A 155 -22.19 -14.13 -1.15
N GLY A 156 -21.18 -13.72 -0.39
CA GLY A 156 -20.45 -14.58 0.58
C GLY A 156 -19.87 -15.91 0.09
N ARG A 157 -19.50 -16.03 -1.19
CA ARG A 157 -19.13 -17.30 -1.81
C ARG A 157 -17.69 -17.28 -2.34
N ALA A 158 -17.27 -18.40 -2.92
CA ALA A 158 -16.03 -18.45 -3.69
C ALA A 158 -16.07 -17.40 -4.81
N ALA A 159 -15.02 -16.59 -4.90
CA ALA A 159 -14.86 -15.59 -5.94
C ALA A 159 -14.73 -16.25 -7.31
N ALA A 160 -15.31 -15.62 -8.33
CA ALA A 160 -15.11 -16.06 -9.70
C ALA A 160 -13.72 -15.66 -10.19
N ASP A 161 -13.19 -16.44 -11.13
CA ASP A 161 -11.91 -16.10 -11.79
C ASP A 161 -11.98 -14.72 -12.44
N GLY A 162 -10.94 -13.91 -12.26
CA GLY A 162 -10.88 -12.53 -12.77
C GLY A 162 -11.77 -11.50 -12.06
N GLN A 163 -12.56 -11.87 -11.04
CA GLN A 163 -13.43 -10.94 -10.32
C GLN A 163 -12.65 -9.93 -9.46
N TRP A 164 -11.58 -10.39 -8.80
CA TRP A 164 -10.70 -9.59 -7.94
C TRP A 164 -9.24 -9.71 -8.40
N PRO A 165 -8.90 -9.20 -9.59
CA PRO A 165 -7.59 -9.47 -10.21
C PRO A 165 -6.43 -8.92 -9.40
N TRP A 166 -6.65 -7.87 -8.60
CA TRP A 166 -5.67 -7.26 -7.71
C TRP A 166 -5.41 -8.05 -6.42
N GLN A 167 -6.24 -9.04 -6.08
CA GLN A 167 -6.03 -9.85 -4.88
C GLN A 167 -4.68 -10.55 -4.97
N ALA A 168 -3.88 -10.42 -3.91
CA ALA A 168 -2.64 -11.13 -3.74
C ALA A 168 -2.70 -12.08 -2.52
N SER A 169 -1.96 -13.16 -2.63
CA SER A 169 -1.68 -14.13 -1.57
C SER A 169 -0.18 -14.11 -1.29
N LEU A 170 0.20 -13.68 -0.09
CA LEU A 170 1.57 -13.59 0.37
C LEU A 170 1.93 -14.89 1.07
N HIS A 171 2.93 -15.58 0.53
CA HIS A 171 3.44 -16.82 1.08
C HIS A 171 4.76 -16.58 1.79
N PHE A 172 4.85 -16.98 3.05
CA PHE A 172 6.08 -17.01 3.82
C PHE A 172 6.55 -18.47 3.89
N GLN A 173 7.78 -18.73 3.44
CA GLN A 173 8.38 -20.08 3.44
C GLN A 173 7.48 -21.18 2.82
N GLY A 174 6.76 -20.83 1.75
CA GLY A 174 5.95 -21.77 0.98
C GLY A 174 4.50 -21.96 1.45
N SER A 175 4.06 -21.25 2.51
CA SER A 175 2.69 -21.29 3.01
C SER A 175 2.03 -19.92 2.98
N HIS A 176 0.74 -19.87 2.65
CA HIS A 176 -0.06 -18.65 2.76
C HIS A 176 0.00 -18.09 4.18
N SER A 177 0.29 -16.80 4.30
CA SER A 177 0.46 -16.09 5.57
C SER A 177 -0.44 -14.85 5.66
N CYS A 178 -0.51 -14.06 4.59
CA CYS A 178 -1.34 -12.86 4.52
C CYS A 178 -1.91 -12.63 3.12
N GLY A 179 -2.94 -11.80 3.04
CA GLY A 179 -3.39 -11.16 1.81
C GLY A 179 -2.54 -9.96 1.42
N GLY A 180 -2.81 -9.44 0.24
CA GLY A 180 -2.24 -8.18 -0.27
C GLY A 180 -3.04 -7.67 -1.45
N THR A 181 -2.71 -6.49 -1.92
CA THR A 181 -3.43 -5.82 -3.01
C THR A 181 -2.49 -5.18 -4.01
N LEU A 182 -2.60 -5.54 -5.29
CA LEU A 182 -1.88 -4.91 -6.39
C LEU A 182 -2.45 -3.51 -6.68
N VAL A 183 -1.64 -2.47 -6.52
CA VAL A 183 -2.02 -1.05 -6.74
C VAL A 183 -1.25 -0.39 -7.89
N ALA A 184 -0.09 -0.94 -8.24
CA ALA A 184 0.69 -0.61 -9.43
C ALA A 184 1.36 -1.89 -9.94
N PRO A 185 1.91 -1.94 -11.18
CA PRO A 185 2.40 -3.17 -11.78
C PRO A 185 3.37 -3.98 -10.90
N ASP A 186 4.19 -3.33 -10.08
CA ASP A 186 5.18 -3.96 -9.19
C ASP A 186 5.04 -3.55 -7.72
N PHE A 187 3.89 -3.01 -7.31
CA PHE A 187 3.63 -2.63 -5.91
C PHE A 187 2.39 -3.33 -5.35
N ILE A 188 2.59 -4.00 -4.22
CA ILE A 188 1.54 -4.60 -3.39
C ILE A 188 1.43 -3.79 -2.09
N ILE A 189 0.20 -3.43 -1.70
CA ILE A 189 -0.12 -2.96 -0.35
C ILE A 189 -0.59 -4.14 0.50
N THR A 190 -0.12 -4.21 1.74
CA THR A 190 -0.52 -5.21 2.73
C THR A 190 -0.38 -4.62 4.14
N ALA A 191 -0.56 -5.41 5.19
CA ALA A 191 -0.43 -4.98 6.58
C ALA A 191 1.02 -5.12 7.09
N ALA A 192 1.45 -4.25 7.99
CA ALA A 192 2.79 -4.31 8.58
C ALA A 192 2.93 -5.51 9.54
N HIS A 193 1.86 -5.88 10.24
CA HIS A 193 1.86 -7.00 11.16
C HIS A 193 2.11 -8.36 10.51
N CYS A 194 2.00 -8.47 9.17
CA CYS A 194 2.36 -9.65 8.40
C CYS A 194 3.87 -9.96 8.44
N PHE A 195 4.71 -9.00 8.86
CA PHE A 195 6.18 -9.13 8.92
C PHE A 195 6.70 -8.92 10.35
N PRO A 196 6.30 -9.78 11.31
CA PRO A 196 6.59 -9.56 12.73
C PRO A 196 8.08 -9.71 13.03
N LYS A 197 8.67 -8.73 13.74
CA LYS A 197 10.10 -8.70 14.10
C LYS A 197 10.57 -9.94 14.88
N GLY A 198 9.68 -10.56 15.67
CA GLY A 198 9.99 -11.74 16.48
C GLY A 198 10.09 -13.06 15.69
N THR A 199 9.71 -13.08 14.41
CA THR A 199 9.78 -14.29 13.58
C THR A 199 11.04 -14.24 12.70
N PRO A 200 12.01 -15.15 12.89
CA PRO A 200 13.25 -15.14 12.14
C PRO A 200 13.03 -15.13 10.61
N GLY A 201 13.63 -14.16 9.94
CA GLY A 201 13.56 -14.04 8.49
C GLY A 201 12.23 -13.53 7.93
N SER A 202 11.26 -13.14 8.76
CA SER A 202 9.98 -12.56 8.31
C SER A 202 10.17 -11.24 7.55
N GLN A 203 11.25 -10.51 7.80
CA GLN A 203 11.56 -9.25 7.10
C GLN A 203 12.57 -9.42 5.96
N LEU A 204 12.94 -10.66 5.62
CA LEU A 204 13.83 -10.95 4.48
C LEU A 204 12.99 -11.16 3.20
N PRO A 205 13.11 -10.30 2.18
CA PRO A 205 12.33 -10.43 0.93
C PRO A 205 12.46 -11.80 0.26
N SER A 206 13.63 -12.44 0.37
CA SER A 206 13.91 -13.76 -0.23
C SER A 206 13.02 -14.88 0.31
N ASN A 207 12.46 -14.74 1.51
CA ASN A 207 11.59 -15.72 2.15
C ASN A 207 10.12 -15.60 1.74
N TRP A 208 9.78 -14.57 0.95
CA TRP A 208 8.41 -14.28 0.53
C TRP A 208 8.18 -14.54 -0.95
N ARG A 209 7.00 -15.05 -1.27
CA ARG A 209 6.47 -15.19 -2.63
C ARG A 209 5.10 -14.57 -2.70
N VAL A 210 4.77 -13.96 -3.84
CA VAL A 210 3.48 -13.30 -4.07
C VAL A 210 2.78 -13.97 -5.24
N TYR A 211 1.56 -14.44 -5.02
CA TYR A 211 0.67 -14.93 -6.06
C TYR A 211 -0.46 -13.92 -6.24
N ILE A 212 -0.80 -13.53 -7.47
CA ILE A 212 -1.71 -12.43 -7.76
C ILE A 212 -2.76 -12.91 -8.76
N GLY A 213 -4.02 -12.47 -8.60
CA GLY A 213 -5.11 -12.87 -9.49
C GLY A 213 -5.52 -14.33 -9.32
N LEU A 214 -5.24 -14.91 -8.16
CA LEU A 214 -5.50 -16.31 -7.83
C LEU A 214 -6.87 -16.45 -7.16
N VAL A 215 -7.64 -17.48 -7.55
CA VAL A 215 -8.89 -17.86 -6.86
C VAL A 215 -8.80 -19.18 -6.08
N SER A 216 -7.71 -19.94 -6.21
CA SER A 216 -7.49 -21.17 -5.44
C SER A 216 -6.04 -21.41 -5.04
N GLN A 217 -5.78 -21.65 -3.75
CA GLN A 217 -4.45 -22.05 -3.23
C GLN A 217 -3.98 -23.42 -3.74
N LEU A 218 -4.86 -24.21 -4.36
CA LEU A 218 -4.51 -25.50 -4.97
C LEU A 218 -3.98 -25.36 -6.41
N GLN A 219 -4.17 -24.20 -7.03
CA GLN A 219 -3.80 -23.92 -8.42
C GLN A 219 -2.83 -22.75 -8.52
N LEU A 220 -1.71 -22.84 -7.79
CA LEU A 220 -0.72 -21.78 -7.77
C LEU A 220 -0.08 -21.58 -9.15
N THR A 221 -0.08 -20.34 -9.62
CA THR A 221 0.67 -19.90 -10.81
C THR A 221 2.14 -19.67 -10.46
N SER A 222 2.96 -19.26 -11.44
CA SER A 222 4.33 -18.80 -11.14
C SER A 222 4.31 -17.61 -10.16
N PRO A 223 5.06 -17.66 -9.05
CA PRO A 223 5.07 -16.58 -8.08
C PRO A 223 5.90 -15.39 -8.56
N TYR A 224 5.55 -14.21 -8.05
CA TYR A 224 6.41 -13.04 -8.08
C TYR A 224 7.37 -13.06 -6.87
N ASN A 225 8.64 -12.77 -7.14
CA ASN A 225 9.63 -12.57 -6.08
C ASN A 225 9.48 -11.17 -5.47
N VAL A 226 9.72 -11.06 -4.16
CA VAL A 226 9.75 -9.78 -3.46
C VAL A 226 11.16 -9.20 -3.52
N LYS A 227 11.29 -7.98 -4.04
CA LYS A 227 12.55 -7.22 -4.06
C LYS A 227 12.77 -6.50 -2.73
N GLN A 228 11.70 -5.96 -2.14
CA GLN A 228 11.78 -5.14 -0.94
C GLN A 228 10.49 -5.21 -0.14
N ILE A 229 10.62 -5.24 1.20
CA ILE A 229 9.53 -5.10 2.17
C ILE A 229 9.71 -3.75 2.84
N ILE A 230 8.67 -2.91 2.84
CA ILE A 230 8.71 -1.54 3.36
C ILE A 230 7.59 -1.41 4.39
N LEU A 231 7.96 -1.42 5.67
CA LEU A 231 7.01 -1.23 6.76
C LEU A 231 6.83 0.26 7.06
N HIS A 232 5.63 0.65 7.49
CA HIS A 232 5.42 2.01 7.99
C HIS A 232 6.29 2.25 9.23
N GLN A 233 7.05 3.35 9.25
CA GLN A 233 8.05 3.57 10.29
C GLN A 233 7.45 3.77 11.69
N ASN A 234 6.22 4.30 11.72
CA ASN A 234 5.46 4.51 12.95
C ASN A 234 4.49 3.36 13.27
N TYR A 235 4.63 2.19 12.61
CA TYR A 235 3.80 1.04 12.94
C TYR A 235 4.01 0.62 14.39
N ASP A 236 2.92 0.62 15.16
CA ASP A 236 2.90 0.19 16.55
C ASP A 236 2.20 -1.18 16.67
N PRO A 237 2.93 -2.25 17.03
CA PRO A 237 2.36 -3.59 17.14
C PRO A 237 1.37 -3.74 18.30
N ALA A 238 1.38 -2.86 19.31
CA ALA A 238 0.47 -2.93 20.44
C ALA A 238 -0.90 -2.32 20.10
N THR A 239 -0.90 -1.11 19.52
CA THR A 239 -2.14 -0.42 19.14
C THR A 239 -2.64 -0.79 17.76
N LYS A 240 -1.79 -1.37 16.90
CA LYS A 240 -2.00 -1.56 15.45
C LYS A 240 -2.11 -0.26 14.66
N ASN A 241 -1.73 0.88 15.24
CA ASN A 241 -1.70 2.13 14.50
C ASN A 241 -0.64 2.08 13.39
N TYR A 242 -0.94 2.69 12.24
CA TYR A 242 -0.10 2.64 11.04
C TYR A 242 0.21 1.21 10.54
N ASP A 243 -0.73 0.29 10.64
CA ASP A 243 -0.55 -1.10 10.20
C ASP A 243 -0.66 -1.23 8.67
N ILE A 244 0.36 -0.72 7.98
CA ILE A 244 0.46 -0.76 6.52
C ILE A 244 1.91 -1.04 6.10
N ALA A 245 2.04 -1.80 5.01
CA ALA A 245 3.31 -2.10 4.38
C ALA A 245 3.18 -2.09 2.85
N LEU A 246 4.29 -1.81 2.18
CA LEU A 246 4.45 -1.92 0.73
C LEU A 246 5.45 -3.02 0.41
N LEU A 247 5.12 -3.86 -0.57
CA LEU A 247 6.05 -4.78 -1.20
C LEU A 247 6.37 -4.30 -2.61
N LYS A 248 7.66 -4.19 -2.92
CA LYS A 248 8.13 -4.02 -4.30
C LYS A 248 8.44 -5.38 -4.89
N LEU A 249 7.81 -5.72 -6.01
CA LEU A 249 8.09 -6.95 -6.74
C LEU A 249 9.38 -6.82 -7.55
N SER A 250 10.08 -7.94 -7.75
CA SER A 250 11.30 -7.95 -8.59
C SER A 250 11.00 -7.76 -10.08
N LYS A 251 9.77 -8.09 -10.51
CA LYS A 251 9.28 -7.90 -11.88
C LYS A 251 7.82 -7.43 -11.84
N PRO A 252 7.39 -6.59 -12.80
CA PRO A 252 6.00 -6.16 -12.86
C PRO A 252 5.06 -7.32 -13.20
N ALA A 253 3.92 -7.34 -12.53
CA ALA A 253 2.77 -8.13 -12.91
C ALA A 253 2.26 -7.68 -14.28
N SER A 254 2.10 -8.65 -15.17
CA SER A 254 1.66 -8.44 -16.55
C SER A 254 0.27 -9.03 -16.71
N ASN A 255 -0.61 -8.37 -17.47
CA ASN A 255 -2.00 -8.81 -17.71
C ASN A 255 -2.86 -8.95 -16.45
N ILE A 256 -2.46 -8.35 -15.34
CA ILE A 256 -3.25 -8.28 -14.10
C ILE A 256 -3.59 -6.82 -13.83
N GLN A 257 -4.85 -6.56 -13.55
CA GLN A 257 -5.31 -5.20 -13.32
C GLN A 257 -5.18 -4.81 -11.84
N PRO A 258 -4.51 -3.70 -11.51
CA PRO A 258 -4.47 -3.18 -10.15
C PRO A 258 -5.81 -2.56 -9.75
N VAL A 259 -6.04 -2.43 -8.45
CA VAL A 259 -7.12 -1.58 -7.91
C VAL A 259 -6.69 -0.12 -7.92
N CYS A 260 -7.63 0.82 -7.96
CA CYS A 260 -7.30 2.24 -7.83
C CYS A 260 -6.98 2.60 -6.38
N LEU A 261 -6.02 3.50 -6.18
CA LEU A 261 -5.90 4.25 -4.93
C LEU A 261 -6.91 5.42 -4.94
N PRO A 262 -7.46 5.81 -3.78
CA PRO A 262 -8.28 7.01 -3.68
C PRO A 262 -7.46 8.27 -3.96
N VAL A 263 -8.13 9.33 -4.42
CA VAL A 263 -7.51 10.67 -4.49
C VAL A 263 -7.51 11.32 -3.11
N PHE A 264 -6.66 12.32 -2.90
CA PHE A 264 -6.58 13.03 -1.62
C PHE A 264 -7.89 13.76 -1.32
N GLY A 265 -8.42 13.54 -0.12
CA GLY A 265 -9.71 14.09 0.30
C GLY A 265 -10.93 13.31 -0.21
N GLN A 266 -10.74 12.22 -0.97
CA GLN A 266 -11.84 11.34 -1.33
C GLN A 266 -12.39 10.64 -0.09
N ALA A 267 -13.61 11.00 0.31
CA ALA A 267 -14.30 10.37 1.42
C ALA A 267 -15.25 9.28 0.92
N PHE A 268 -15.35 8.19 1.68
CA PHE A 268 -16.35 7.15 1.50
C PHE A 268 -17.34 7.25 2.66
N PRO A 269 -18.64 7.52 2.41
CA PRO A 269 -19.58 7.77 3.49
C PRO A 269 -19.83 6.50 4.33
N ALA A 270 -20.25 6.70 5.58
CA ALA A 270 -20.75 5.61 6.40
C ALA A 270 -21.90 4.87 5.69
N ALA A 271 -22.06 3.59 5.99
CA ALA A 271 -22.97 2.66 5.32
C ALA A 271 -22.67 2.42 3.82
N LYS A 272 -21.59 2.98 3.25
CA LYS A 272 -21.12 2.60 1.93
C LYS A 272 -20.78 1.11 1.92
N GLN A 273 -21.42 0.37 1.01
CA GLN A 273 -21.10 -1.03 0.79
C GLN A 273 -19.75 -1.17 0.07
N CYS A 274 -18.88 -1.96 0.67
CA CYS A 274 -17.55 -2.31 0.21
C CYS A 274 -17.38 -3.82 0.28
N TRP A 275 -16.25 -4.32 -0.22
CA TRP A 275 -15.97 -5.74 -0.33
C TRP A 275 -14.59 -6.02 0.24
N THR A 276 -14.48 -7.11 0.98
CA THR A 276 -13.21 -7.68 1.41
C THR A 276 -13.07 -9.09 0.87
N THR A 277 -11.84 -9.46 0.54
CA THR A 277 -11.51 -10.74 -0.10
C THR A 277 -10.26 -11.33 0.51
N GLY A 278 -10.24 -12.65 0.65
CA GLY A 278 -9.08 -13.34 1.22
C GLY A 278 -9.24 -14.85 1.28
N PHE A 279 -8.14 -15.49 1.70
CA PHE A 279 -8.04 -16.95 1.87
C PHE A 279 -8.12 -17.34 3.35
N GLY A 280 -8.56 -16.41 4.21
CA GLY A 280 -8.67 -16.63 5.64
C GLY A 280 -9.64 -17.75 6.02
N VAL A 281 -9.63 -18.08 7.31
CA VAL A 281 -10.54 -19.06 7.89
C VAL A 281 -11.98 -18.58 7.75
N THR A 282 -12.86 -19.45 7.28
CA THR A 282 -14.27 -19.10 7.04
C THR A 282 -15.11 -19.10 8.32
N LYS A 283 -14.57 -19.62 9.42
CA LYS A 283 -15.18 -19.64 10.75
C LYS A 283 -14.12 -19.52 11.83
N GLN A 284 -14.42 -18.80 12.91
CA GLN A 284 -13.54 -18.70 14.07
C GLN A 284 -13.26 -20.09 14.66
N GLY A 285 -11.98 -20.45 14.80
CA GLY A 285 -11.55 -21.75 15.32
C GLY A 285 -11.58 -22.90 14.32
N ALA A 286 -11.77 -22.63 13.02
CA ALA A 286 -11.57 -23.65 11.99
C ALA A 286 -10.08 -24.02 11.87
N ASP A 287 -9.80 -25.31 11.74
CA ASP A 287 -8.43 -25.85 11.67
C ASP A 287 -7.71 -25.55 10.35
N SER A 288 -8.42 -25.05 9.33
CA SER A 288 -7.86 -24.83 7.98
C SER A 288 -8.33 -23.52 7.35
N ILE A 289 -7.37 -22.80 6.76
CA ILE A 289 -7.60 -21.68 5.84
C ILE A 289 -8.42 -22.12 4.61
N SER A 290 -9.12 -21.19 3.98
CA SER A 290 -9.88 -21.49 2.76
C SER A 290 -8.93 -21.78 1.60
N THR A 291 -9.12 -22.92 0.92
CA THR A 291 -8.41 -23.20 -0.34
C THR A 291 -8.91 -22.36 -1.51
N LEU A 292 -10.10 -21.77 -1.39
CA LEU A 292 -10.71 -20.89 -2.37
C LEU A 292 -10.69 -19.44 -1.88
N LEU A 293 -10.55 -18.50 -2.81
CA LEU A 293 -10.68 -17.09 -2.51
C LEU A 293 -12.14 -16.81 -2.13
N MET A 294 -12.35 -16.27 -0.93
CA MET A 294 -13.66 -15.90 -0.44
C MET A 294 -13.87 -14.40 -0.60
N GLU A 295 -15.11 -14.00 -0.80
CA GLU A 295 -15.52 -12.60 -0.85
C GLU A 295 -16.70 -12.33 0.09
N VAL A 296 -16.72 -11.16 0.72
CA VAL A 296 -17.86 -10.72 1.53
C VAL A 296 -18.10 -9.22 1.36
N ALA A 297 -19.39 -8.88 1.23
CA ALA A 297 -19.84 -7.50 1.23
C ALA A 297 -20.02 -7.01 2.68
N VAL A 298 -19.39 -5.89 3.00
CA VAL A 298 -19.41 -5.24 4.31
C VAL A 298 -19.75 -3.76 4.15
N ASN A 299 -20.29 -3.12 5.18
CA ASN A 299 -20.58 -1.70 5.14
C ASN A 299 -19.57 -0.93 5.99
N LEU A 300 -19.13 0.24 5.51
CA LEU A 300 -18.33 1.14 6.33
C LEU A 300 -19.12 1.60 7.55
N ILE A 301 -18.46 1.64 8.71
CA ILE A 301 -19.03 2.06 9.97
C ILE A 301 -18.37 3.37 10.37
N ASP A 302 -19.20 4.34 10.77
CA ASP A 302 -18.74 5.63 11.24
C ASP A 302 -17.76 5.48 12.42
N SER A 303 -16.67 6.25 12.40
CA SER A 303 -15.60 6.14 13.39
C SER A 303 -16.09 6.44 14.82
N ALA A 304 -17.07 7.33 15.00
CA ALA A 304 -17.64 7.61 16.32
C ALA A 304 -18.48 6.42 16.84
N VAL A 305 -19.24 5.76 15.96
CA VAL A 305 -19.96 4.53 16.29
C VAL A 305 -18.97 3.42 16.63
N CYS A 306 -17.92 3.25 15.82
CA CYS A 306 -16.93 2.22 16.05
C CYS A 306 -16.13 2.43 17.35
N ASN A 307 -15.89 3.70 17.73
CA ASN A 307 -15.26 4.07 18.99
C ASN A 307 -16.20 4.13 20.20
N SER A 308 -17.50 3.87 20.01
CA SER A 308 -18.46 3.86 21.11
C SER A 308 -18.09 2.84 22.21
N PHE A 309 -18.66 3.03 23.40
CA PHE A 309 -18.38 2.19 24.55
C PHE A 309 -18.74 0.70 24.35
N SER A 310 -19.75 0.43 23.51
CA SER A 310 -20.22 -0.93 23.21
C SER A 310 -19.39 -1.64 22.13
N VAL A 311 -18.65 -0.89 21.31
CA VAL A 311 -17.83 -1.42 20.22
C VAL A 311 -16.37 -1.44 20.67
N TYR A 312 -15.51 -0.50 20.28
CA TYR A 312 -14.08 -0.55 20.61
C TYR A 312 -13.59 0.38 21.71
N ARG A 313 -14.47 1.14 22.39
CA ARG A 313 -14.13 1.93 23.58
C ARG A 313 -12.93 2.87 23.35
N GLY A 314 -12.93 3.61 22.23
CA GLY A 314 -11.88 4.57 21.90
C GLY A 314 -10.56 3.99 21.38
N ARG A 315 -10.50 2.68 21.06
CA ARG A 315 -9.27 2.05 20.52
C ARG A 315 -9.01 2.32 19.03
N ILE A 316 -9.98 2.86 18.28
CA ILE A 316 -9.82 3.15 16.85
C ILE A 316 -9.16 4.52 16.69
N THR A 317 -8.00 4.55 16.05
CA THR A 317 -7.24 5.79 15.77
C THR A 317 -7.75 6.47 14.51
N GLU A 318 -7.26 7.67 14.21
CA GLU A 318 -7.58 8.38 12.96
C GLU A 318 -7.08 7.66 11.70
N ASN A 319 -6.07 6.79 11.81
CA ASN A 319 -5.52 6.01 10.70
C ASN A 319 -6.22 4.67 10.50
N MET A 320 -7.34 4.46 11.18
CA MET A 320 -8.14 3.24 11.13
C MET A 320 -9.57 3.55 10.74
N GLN A 321 -10.22 2.57 10.11
CA GLN A 321 -11.64 2.58 9.82
C GLN A 321 -12.24 1.22 10.11
N CYS A 322 -13.56 1.18 10.33
CA CYS A 322 -14.28 -0.05 10.59
C CYS A 322 -15.20 -0.40 9.43
N ALA A 323 -15.31 -1.69 9.13
CA ALA A 323 -16.28 -2.18 8.18
C ALA A 323 -16.83 -3.53 8.61
N GLY A 324 -18.13 -3.73 8.45
CA GLY A 324 -18.79 -4.98 8.83
C GLY A 324 -20.28 -4.78 9.05
N ASP A 325 -20.85 -5.69 9.84
CA ASP A 325 -22.21 -5.60 10.35
C ASP A 325 -22.19 -5.61 11.88
N LEU A 326 -22.79 -4.59 12.50
CA LEU A 326 -22.84 -4.46 13.96
C LEU A 326 -23.72 -5.53 14.60
N SER A 327 -24.67 -6.11 13.87
CA SER A 327 -25.45 -7.26 14.34
C SER A 327 -24.65 -8.58 14.36
N GLY A 328 -23.48 -8.61 13.70
CA GLY A 328 -22.62 -9.78 13.55
C GLY A 328 -22.77 -10.42 12.17
N GLU A 329 -22.30 -11.66 12.02
CA GLU A 329 -22.42 -12.52 10.81
C GLU A 329 -21.50 -12.20 9.62
N ARG A 330 -21.22 -10.92 9.31
CA ARG A 330 -20.39 -10.53 8.16
C ARG A 330 -19.16 -9.75 8.59
N ASP A 331 -18.01 -10.38 8.48
CA ASP A 331 -16.73 -9.83 8.92
C ASP A 331 -15.55 -10.47 8.17
N SER A 332 -14.42 -9.77 8.13
CA SER A 332 -13.12 -10.36 7.79
C SER A 332 -12.64 -11.27 8.93
N CYS A 333 -11.88 -12.32 8.61
CA CYS A 333 -11.40 -13.27 9.63
C CYS A 333 -9.89 -13.52 9.56
N GLN A 334 -9.38 -14.41 10.42
CA GLN A 334 -7.95 -14.75 10.47
C GLN A 334 -7.46 -15.27 9.12
N GLY A 335 -6.33 -14.76 8.63
CA GLY A 335 -5.78 -15.09 7.30
C GLY A 335 -6.25 -14.17 6.17
N ASP A 336 -7.19 -13.25 6.42
CA ASP A 336 -7.50 -12.14 5.52
C ASP A 336 -6.60 -10.92 5.77
N SER A 337 -5.77 -10.96 6.82
CA SER A 337 -4.79 -9.94 7.20
C SER A 337 -4.00 -9.41 6.00
N GLY A 338 -3.92 -8.09 5.86
CA GLY A 338 -3.28 -7.44 4.72
C GLY A 338 -4.08 -7.46 3.41
N GLY A 339 -5.20 -8.19 3.35
CA GLY A 339 -6.12 -8.22 2.23
C GLY A 339 -6.88 -6.89 2.03
N PRO A 340 -7.47 -6.69 0.84
CA PRO A 340 -8.13 -5.45 0.47
C PRO A 340 -9.48 -5.24 1.16
N LEU A 341 -9.78 -4.00 1.51
CA LEU A 341 -11.14 -3.48 1.60
C LEU A 341 -11.37 -2.51 0.43
N VAL A 342 -12.22 -2.89 -0.51
CA VAL A 342 -12.47 -2.14 -1.74
C VAL A 342 -13.90 -1.64 -1.86
N CYS A 343 -14.06 -0.38 -2.21
CA CYS A 343 -15.36 0.25 -2.43
C CYS A 343 -15.52 0.63 -3.89
N LYS A 344 -16.72 0.41 -4.43
CA LYS A 344 -17.05 0.83 -5.80
C LYS A 344 -17.60 2.25 -5.81
N VAL A 345 -17.01 3.13 -6.61
CA VAL A 345 -17.55 4.47 -6.93
C VAL A 345 -17.72 4.51 -8.45
N ASP A 346 -18.95 4.75 -8.88
CA ASP A 346 -19.37 4.57 -10.28
C ASP A 346 -18.99 3.18 -10.81
N ASP A 347 -18.10 3.14 -11.80
CA ASP A 347 -17.58 1.92 -12.41
C ASP A 347 -16.11 1.61 -12.07
N LYS A 348 -15.55 2.25 -11.03
CA LYS A 348 -14.19 1.99 -10.56
C LYS A 348 -14.17 1.49 -9.12
N TRP A 349 -13.30 0.52 -8.85
CA TRP A 349 -12.99 0.01 -7.51
C TRP A 349 -11.77 0.71 -6.93
N TYR A 350 -11.89 1.11 -5.67
CA TYR A 350 -10.86 1.82 -4.93
C TYR A 350 -10.50 1.04 -3.66
N LEU A 351 -9.21 0.91 -3.38
CA LEU A 351 -8.71 0.39 -2.11
C LEU A 351 -8.91 1.45 -1.03
N THR A 352 -9.95 1.30 -0.22
CA THR A 352 -10.20 2.22 0.90
C THR A 352 -9.44 1.77 2.14
N GLY A 353 -9.19 0.47 2.30
CA GLY A 353 -8.61 -0.07 3.53
C GLY A 353 -7.79 -1.33 3.36
N VAL A 354 -7.00 -1.64 4.38
CA VAL A 354 -6.18 -2.86 4.48
C VAL A 354 -6.54 -3.60 5.76
N THR A 355 -6.91 -4.88 5.65
CA THR A 355 -7.34 -5.70 6.80
C THR A 355 -6.25 -5.75 7.87
N SER A 356 -6.56 -5.28 9.08
CA SER A 356 -5.57 -5.09 10.15
C SER A 356 -5.85 -5.98 11.36
N TRP A 357 -7.00 -5.80 12.03
CA TRP A 357 -7.33 -6.58 13.23
C TRP A 357 -8.85 -6.64 13.48
N GLY A 358 -9.26 -7.48 14.43
CA GLY A 358 -10.65 -7.65 14.85
C GLY A 358 -10.73 -8.49 16.12
N ASP A 359 -11.85 -8.41 16.84
CA ASP A 359 -12.07 -9.13 18.10
C ASP A 359 -12.88 -10.41 17.84
N GLY A 360 -12.24 -11.38 17.18
CA GLY A 360 -12.93 -12.55 16.61
C GLY A 360 -13.48 -12.25 15.22
N CYS A 361 -14.36 -13.12 14.72
CA CYS A 361 -14.95 -12.97 13.39
C CYS A 361 -16.47 -13.06 13.47
N GLY A 362 -17.17 -12.06 12.94
CA GLY A 362 -18.63 -12.09 12.81
C GLY A 362 -19.38 -11.98 14.13
N LYS A 363 -18.75 -11.40 15.17
CA LYS A 363 -19.38 -11.18 16.48
C LYS A 363 -20.17 -9.86 16.49
N PRO A 364 -21.32 -9.79 17.19
CA PRO A 364 -22.04 -8.54 17.39
C PRO A 364 -21.14 -7.46 18.01
N ASN A 365 -21.23 -6.24 17.51
CA ASN A 365 -20.43 -5.08 17.94
C ASN A 365 -18.90 -5.26 17.87
N ARG A 366 -18.40 -6.19 17.05
CA ARG A 366 -16.96 -6.41 16.81
C ARG A 366 -16.66 -6.43 15.30
N PRO A 367 -16.88 -5.32 14.58
CA PRO A 367 -16.59 -5.28 13.14
C PRO A 367 -15.09 -5.29 12.87
N GLY A 368 -14.67 -5.80 11.71
CA GLY A 368 -13.28 -5.74 11.27
C GLY A 368 -12.74 -4.32 11.23
N VAL A 369 -11.48 -4.18 11.65
CA VAL A 369 -10.73 -2.92 11.66
C VAL A 369 -9.67 -2.97 10.57
N TYR A 370 -9.64 -1.90 9.78
CA TYR A 370 -8.80 -1.76 8.62
C TYR A 370 -7.94 -0.51 8.77
N SER A 371 -6.70 -0.55 8.30
CA SER A 371 -5.92 0.67 8.10
C SER A 371 -6.61 1.54 7.05
N ASP A 372 -6.79 2.83 7.32
CA ASP A 372 -7.41 3.79 6.39
C ASP A 372 -6.38 4.20 5.33
N VAL A 373 -6.57 3.74 4.09
CA VAL A 373 -5.65 4.04 2.98
C VAL A 373 -5.67 5.52 2.64
N GLY A 374 -6.82 6.20 2.78
CA GLY A 374 -6.97 7.63 2.52
C GLY A 374 -6.04 8.47 3.39
N GLN A 375 -5.97 8.14 4.69
CA GLN A 375 -5.09 8.81 5.66
C GLN A 375 -3.61 8.49 5.44
N LEU A 376 -3.33 7.32 4.86
CA LEU A 376 -1.97 6.82 4.64
C LEU A 376 -1.45 7.07 3.21
N LEU A 377 -2.22 7.74 2.34
CA LEU A 377 -1.87 8.01 0.94
C LEU A 377 -0.52 8.73 0.78
N MET A 378 -0.25 9.76 1.61
CA MET A 378 1.03 10.48 1.54
C MET A 378 2.22 9.54 1.75
N TRP A 379 2.09 8.60 2.69
CA TRP A 379 3.15 7.62 2.97
C TRP A 379 3.29 6.63 1.80
N ILE A 380 2.16 6.12 1.28
CA ILE A 380 2.13 5.18 0.15
C ILE A 380 2.85 5.78 -1.07
N TYR A 381 2.41 6.95 -1.54
CA TYR A 381 3.01 7.59 -2.71
C TYR A 381 4.47 7.95 -2.47
N GLY A 382 4.82 8.45 -1.28
CA GLY A 382 6.21 8.79 -0.98
C GLY A 382 7.14 7.59 -0.98
N LYS A 383 6.69 6.43 -0.49
CA LYS A 383 7.50 5.20 -0.56
C LYS A 383 7.57 4.62 -1.97
N MET A 384 6.55 4.80 -2.80
CA MET A 384 6.61 4.43 -4.22
C MET A 384 7.61 5.31 -4.98
N GLN A 385 7.64 6.62 -4.70
CA GLN A 385 8.58 7.58 -5.31
C GLN A 385 10.04 7.30 -4.95
N VAL A 386 10.35 7.22 -3.65
CA VAL A 386 11.72 7.01 -3.12
C VAL A 386 12.40 5.81 -3.76
N ASN A 387 11.66 4.71 -3.92
CA ASN A 387 12.20 3.48 -4.49
C ASN A 387 12.38 3.50 -6.02
N THR A 388 11.94 4.58 -6.68
CA THR A 388 12.11 4.80 -8.11
C THR A 388 13.35 5.65 -8.40
N PHE A 389 13.70 6.59 -7.53
CA PHE A 389 14.96 7.34 -7.60
C PHE A 389 16.21 6.45 -7.55
N PHE A 390 16.15 5.31 -6.86
CA PHE A 390 17.23 4.31 -6.87
C PHE A 390 17.49 3.68 -8.27
N HIS A 391 16.59 3.82 -9.24
CA HIS A 391 16.79 3.32 -10.60
C HIS A 391 17.25 4.38 -11.60
N PHE A 392 16.94 5.67 -11.39
CA PHE A 392 17.40 6.72 -12.31
C PHE A 392 18.92 6.94 -12.25
N ASN A 393 19.58 6.65 -11.12
CA ASN A 393 21.04 6.82 -10.98
C ASN A 393 21.90 5.67 -11.53
N MET A 394 21.32 4.64 -12.18
CA MET A 394 22.10 3.53 -12.77
C MET A 394 22.21 3.56 -14.30
N GLN A 395 21.62 4.54 -15.00
CA GLN A 395 21.69 4.62 -16.47
C GLN A 395 22.69 5.63 -17.03
N THR A 396 23.43 6.38 -16.21
CA THR A 396 24.30 7.46 -16.70
C THR A 396 25.81 7.20 -16.62
N HIS A 397 26.27 5.99 -16.24
CA HIS A 397 27.71 5.65 -16.22
C HIS A 397 28.03 4.29 -16.85
N ILE A 398 27.73 4.12 -18.14
CA ILE A 398 28.45 3.16 -19.01
C ILE A 398 28.71 3.83 -20.35
N ILE A 399 29.54 4.88 -20.40
CA ILE A 399 30.29 5.28 -21.59
C ILE A 399 31.64 5.85 -21.13
N LEU A 400 32.70 5.40 -21.80
CA LEU A 400 34.14 5.75 -21.67
C LEU A 400 34.95 4.95 -20.63
N PHE A 401 35.51 3.82 -21.08
CA PHE A 401 36.97 3.57 -21.02
C PHE A 401 37.31 2.32 -21.86
N VAL A 402 37.33 2.49 -23.19
CA VAL A 402 38.19 1.69 -24.09
C VAL A 402 38.66 2.64 -25.17
N MET A 403 39.86 3.18 -25.01
CA MET A 403 40.82 3.54 -26.07
C MET A 403 41.94 4.41 -25.47
N SER A 404 43.07 3.76 -25.16
CA SER A 404 44.46 4.21 -25.38
C SER A 404 45.38 3.08 -24.98
#